data_AF-A0A0X3X8M4-F1
#
_entry.id   AF-A0A0X3X8M4-F1
#
_cell.length_a   1.000
_cell.length_b   1.000
_cell.length_c   1.000
_cell.angle_alpha   90.00
_cell.angle_beta   90.00
_cell.angle_gamma   90.00
#
_symmetry.space_group_name_H-M   'P 1'
#
loop_
_entity.id
_entity.type
_entity.pdbx_description
1 polymer ?
#
loop_
_entity_poly.entity_id
_entity_poly.type
_entity_poly.pdbx_seq_one_letter_code
_entity_poly.pdbx_strand_id
1 'polypeptide(L)'
;MPDDTDREKVERAIDRLRSAGWRVLREEQSFGSGPALVIPQLDRLFSGDGSLRDDLSFEWREGLASRVQTAFAREGLVVRAALEQDSGVAVCVAGRAPDSDLCRIVQSFRELEADGYIAEPDFSLTTTGGWEDVHQRVQGELRAIFWISQAHVDCFDDEGNLVDDLPLHWAGDATAIAEALRSTGLLVEIPEIADITFFISPVGEEEDDVL
;
A
#
# COMPACT_ATOMS: atom_id res chain seq x y z
N MET A 1 8.20 -16.66 -12.29
CA MET A 1 7.46 -16.08 -13.44
C MET A 1 8.41 -15.09 -14.12
N PRO A 2 8.29 -14.79 -15.42
CA PRO A 2 9.01 -13.65 -15.97
C PRO A 2 8.65 -12.41 -15.13
N ASP A 3 9.63 -11.58 -14.80
CA ASP A 3 9.40 -10.35 -14.05
C ASP A 3 8.44 -9.48 -14.86
N ASP A 4 7.28 -9.16 -14.29
CA ASP A 4 6.32 -8.26 -14.92
C ASP A 4 7.00 -6.92 -15.23
N THR A 5 6.68 -6.36 -16.40
CA THR A 5 7.18 -5.05 -16.81
C THR A 5 6.57 -3.93 -15.95
N ASP A 6 7.25 -2.78 -15.86
CA ASP A 6 6.70 -1.63 -15.13
C ASP A 6 5.37 -1.17 -15.70
N ARG A 7 5.19 -1.29 -17.03
CA ARG A 7 3.90 -1.04 -17.69
C ARG A 7 2.79 -1.92 -17.12
N GLU A 8 3.01 -3.23 -17.07
CA GLU A 8 2.01 -4.18 -16.56
C GLU A 8 1.69 -3.92 -15.09
N LYS A 9 2.72 -3.61 -14.28
CA LYS A 9 2.55 -3.23 -12.88
C LYS A 9 1.71 -1.95 -12.72
N VAL A 10 2.02 -0.89 -13.48
CA VAL A 10 1.25 0.37 -13.46
C VAL A 10 -0.19 0.12 -13.89
N GLU A 11 -0.42 -0.65 -14.96
CA GLU A 11 -1.76 -0.98 -15.44
C GLU A 11 -2.59 -1.73 -14.39
N ARG A 12 -1.99 -2.72 -13.71
CA ARG A 12 -2.66 -3.44 -12.62
C ARG A 12 -2.96 -2.56 -11.41
N ALA A 13 -2.05 -1.66 -11.03
CA ALA A 13 -2.29 -0.70 -9.96
C ALA A 13 -3.47 0.22 -10.28
N ILE A 14 -3.55 0.70 -11.53
CA ILE A 14 -4.67 1.51 -12.03
C ILE A 14 -5.97 0.70 -12.01
N ASP A 15 -5.95 -0.56 -12.46
CA ASP A 15 -7.14 -1.41 -12.45
C ASP A 15 -7.63 -1.73 -11.03
N ARG A 16 -6.70 -1.86 -10.07
CA ARG A 16 -7.05 -1.97 -8.65
C ARG A 16 -7.78 -0.73 -8.14
N LEU A 17 -7.28 0.47 -8.47
CA LEU A 17 -7.96 1.72 -8.13
C LEU A 17 -9.36 1.78 -8.78
N ARG A 18 -9.50 1.41 -10.06
CA ARG A 18 -10.80 1.33 -10.75
C ARG A 18 -11.77 0.40 -10.04
N SER A 19 -11.30 -0.77 -9.63
CA SER A 19 -12.10 -1.77 -8.91
C SER A 19 -12.55 -1.24 -7.54
N ALA A 20 -11.77 -0.35 -6.93
CA ALA A 20 -12.11 0.37 -5.71
C ALA A 20 -13.00 1.63 -5.93
N GLY A 21 -13.48 1.85 -7.17
CA GLY A 21 -14.38 2.96 -7.50
C GLY A 21 -13.69 4.24 -7.96
N TRP A 22 -12.36 4.24 -8.15
CA TRP A 22 -11.65 5.39 -8.70
C TRP A 22 -11.91 5.55 -10.19
N ARG A 23 -12.12 6.79 -10.62
CA ARG A 23 -12.19 7.13 -12.04
C ARG A 23 -10.78 7.36 -12.56
N VAL A 24 -10.48 6.86 -13.76
CA VAL A 24 -9.18 7.09 -14.40
C VAL A 24 -9.42 7.92 -15.65
N LEU A 25 -8.96 9.17 -15.60
CA LEU A 25 -9.20 10.19 -16.61
C LEU A 25 -7.92 10.46 -17.40
N ARG A 26 -8.09 10.86 -18.65
CA ARG A 26 -7.03 11.53 -19.42
C ARG A 26 -7.16 13.04 -19.21
N GLU A 27 -6.06 13.79 -19.33
CA GLU A 27 -5.96 15.26 -19.08
C GLU A 27 -7.10 16.11 -19.69
N GLU A 28 -7.77 15.63 -20.74
CA GLU A 28 -8.81 16.37 -21.48
C GLU A 28 -10.26 16.02 -21.09
N GLN A 29 -10.49 15.14 -20.10
CA GLN A 29 -11.84 14.70 -19.73
C GLN A 29 -12.48 15.54 -18.61
N SER A 30 -13.76 15.85 -18.76
CA SER A 30 -14.55 16.54 -17.73
C SER A 30 -14.63 15.76 -16.42
N PHE A 31 -14.52 16.49 -15.32
CA PHE A 31 -14.57 15.95 -13.96
C PHE A 31 -16.02 15.75 -13.49
N GLY A 32 -16.37 14.53 -13.10
CA GLY A 32 -17.51 14.24 -12.21
C GLY A 32 -17.09 14.30 -10.73
N SER A 33 -18.01 13.99 -9.81
CA SER A 33 -17.71 13.86 -8.37
C SER A 33 -17.05 12.53 -8.04
N GLY A 34 -16.26 12.49 -6.96
CA GLY A 34 -15.65 11.30 -6.39
C GLY A 34 -14.18 11.09 -6.81
N PRO A 35 -13.51 10.07 -6.26
CA PRO A 35 -12.08 9.89 -6.42
C PRO A 35 -11.68 9.69 -7.88
N ALA A 36 -10.60 10.36 -8.30
CA ALA A 36 -10.10 10.29 -9.66
C ALA A 36 -8.58 10.35 -9.74
N LEU A 37 -8.03 9.64 -10.72
CA LEU A 37 -6.65 9.68 -11.15
C LEU A 37 -6.59 10.29 -12.56
N VAL A 38 -5.83 11.37 -12.74
CA VAL A 38 -5.59 12.00 -14.05
C VAL A 38 -4.20 11.63 -14.49
N ILE A 39 -4.10 10.74 -15.48
CA ILE A 39 -2.83 10.19 -15.93
C ILE A 39 -2.49 10.80 -17.30
N PRO A 40 -1.22 11.17 -17.55
CA PRO A 40 -0.76 11.55 -18.89
C PRO A 40 -0.85 10.36 -19.86
N GLN A 41 -0.55 10.61 -21.13
CA GLN A 41 -0.48 9.54 -22.14
C GLN A 41 0.67 8.57 -21.84
N LEU A 42 0.34 7.42 -21.26
CA LEU A 42 1.27 6.36 -20.82
C LEU A 42 2.19 5.85 -21.94
N ASP A 43 1.73 5.79 -23.19
CA ASP A 43 2.48 5.17 -24.30
C ASP A 43 3.87 5.76 -24.54
N ARG A 44 4.11 7.01 -24.10
CA ARG A 44 5.39 7.72 -24.28
C ARG A 44 6.36 7.53 -23.12
N LEU A 45 5.89 6.99 -21.99
CA LEU A 45 6.64 6.94 -20.73
C LEU A 45 7.35 5.59 -20.52
N PHE A 46 7.09 4.60 -21.38
CA PHE A 46 7.70 3.28 -21.32
C PHE A 46 8.68 3.04 -22.48
N SER A 47 9.78 2.36 -22.20
CA SER A 47 10.67 1.78 -23.22
C SER A 47 9.99 0.62 -23.95
N GLY A 48 10.61 0.16 -25.04
CA GLY A 48 10.04 -0.92 -25.86
C GLY A 48 9.95 -2.28 -25.14
N ASP A 49 10.69 -2.44 -24.05
CA ASP A 49 10.65 -3.58 -23.13
C ASP A 49 9.65 -3.39 -21.97
N GLY A 50 8.95 -2.27 -21.91
CA GLY A 50 7.92 -2.00 -20.89
C GLY A 50 8.45 -1.40 -19.58
N SER A 51 9.75 -1.12 -19.45
CA SER A 51 10.29 -0.39 -18.28
C SER A 51 9.91 1.10 -18.31
N LEU A 52 9.81 1.71 -17.14
CA LEU A 52 9.57 3.14 -17.01
C LEU A 52 10.85 3.91 -17.41
N ARG A 53 10.74 4.88 -18.33
CA ARG A 53 11.91 5.66 -18.78
C ARG A 53 12.32 6.75 -17.80
N ASP A 54 11.32 7.37 -17.18
CA ASP A 54 11.40 8.51 -16.29
C ASP A 54 10.25 8.40 -15.28
N ASP A 55 10.34 9.14 -14.17
CA ASP A 55 9.26 9.24 -13.18
C ASP A 55 7.89 9.55 -13.82
N LEU A 56 6.86 8.80 -13.42
CA LEU A 56 5.49 8.96 -13.91
C LEU A 56 4.73 9.88 -12.96
N SER A 57 4.59 11.15 -13.35
CA SER A 57 3.73 12.11 -12.64
C SER A 57 2.27 11.97 -13.08
N PHE A 58 1.35 12.04 -12.12
CA PHE A 58 -0.10 12.06 -12.34
C PHE A 58 -0.80 12.87 -11.25
N GLU A 59 -2.03 13.33 -11.51
CA GLU A 59 -2.82 14.00 -10.48
C GLU A 59 -3.79 13.02 -9.82
N TRP A 60 -4.03 13.17 -8.52
CA TRP A 60 -5.14 12.53 -7.83
C TRP A 60 -6.10 13.59 -7.29
N ARG A 61 -7.40 13.26 -7.18
CA ARG A 61 -8.43 14.18 -6.71
C ARG A 61 -9.52 13.47 -5.92
N GLU A 62 -10.06 14.15 -4.91
CA GLU A 62 -11.23 13.73 -4.11
C GLU A 62 -11.10 12.30 -3.56
N GLY A 63 -9.90 11.95 -3.09
CA GLY A 63 -9.59 10.62 -2.55
C GLY A 63 -8.28 10.63 -1.75
N LEU A 64 -8.10 9.62 -0.91
CA LEU A 64 -6.92 9.51 -0.04
C LEU A 64 -5.67 9.13 -0.84
N ALA A 65 -4.59 9.89 -0.67
CA ALA A 65 -3.28 9.59 -1.27
C ALA A 65 -2.75 8.21 -0.83
N SER A 66 -3.04 7.79 0.40
CA SER A 66 -2.73 6.46 0.94
C SER A 66 -3.28 5.31 0.09
N ARG A 67 -4.48 5.48 -0.49
CA ARG A 67 -5.11 4.48 -1.38
C ARG A 67 -4.38 4.39 -2.71
N VAL A 68 -3.85 5.51 -3.20
CA VAL A 68 -3.01 5.53 -4.40
C VAL A 68 -1.69 4.82 -4.10
N GLN A 69 -1.01 5.18 -3.01
CA GLN A 69 0.26 4.54 -2.64
C GLN A 69 0.11 3.03 -2.45
N THR A 70 -0.87 2.58 -1.67
CA THR A 70 -1.10 1.14 -1.43
C THR A 70 -1.44 0.38 -2.72
N ALA A 71 -2.21 0.97 -3.63
CA ALA A 71 -2.52 0.33 -4.90
C ALA A 71 -1.28 0.10 -5.80
N PHE A 72 -0.37 1.07 -5.83
CA PHE A 72 0.89 0.96 -6.57
C PHE A 72 1.91 0.07 -5.84
N ALA A 73 2.02 0.20 -4.52
CA ALA A 73 2.93 -0.62 -3.71
C ALA A 73 2.60 -2.10 -3.81
N ARG A 74 1.31 -2.47 -3.94
CA ARG A 74 0.90 -3.85 -4.25
C ARG A 74 1.68 -4.35 -5.46
N GLU A 75 1.77 -3.58 -6.53
CA GLU A 75 2.49 -3.98 -7.74
C GLU A 75 4.01 -3.76 -7.67
N GLY A 76 4.54 -3.47 -6.48
CA GLY A 76 5.97 -3.24 -6.25
C GLY A 76 6.46 -1.90 -6.77
N LEU A 77 5.57 -0.91 -6.85
CA LEU A 77 5.87 0.44 -7.33
C LEU A 77 5.80 1.45 -6.17
N VAL A 78 6.79 2.33 -6.08
CA VAL A 78 6.83 3.42 -5.10
C VAL A 78 6.16 4.66 -5.69
N VAL A 79 5.18 5.21 -4.97
CA VAL A 79 4.53 6.48 -5.31
C VAL A 79 4.83 7.51 -4.24
N ARG A 80 5.39 8.64 -4.66
CA ARG A 80 5.51 9.83 -3.83
C ARG A 80 4.24 10.66 -3.86
N ALA A 81 3.58 10.87 -2.73
CA ALA A 81 2.36 11.69 -2.63
C ALA A 81 2.22 12.33 -1.24
N ALA A 82 1.76 13.59 -1.19
CA ALA A 82 1.49 14.28 0.07
C ALA A 82 0.23 13.70 0.75
N LEU A 83 0.41 13.01 1.88
CA LEU A 83 -0.65 12.23 2.52
C LEU A 83 -1.78 13.06 3.16
N GLU A 84 -1.48 14.29 3.55
CA GLU A 84 -2.44 15.20 4.19
C GLU A 84 -3.37 15.92 3.18
N GLN A 85 -3.23 15.64 1.88
CA GLN A 85 -3.98 16.32 0.82
C GLN A 85 -5.04 15.42 0.19
N ASP A 86 -6.26 15.95 0.06
CA ASP A 86 -7.37 15.29 -0.65
C ASP A 86 -7.20 15.30 -2.19
N SER A 87 -6.24 16.06 -2.70
CA SER A 87 -5.89 16.16 -4.12
C SER A 87 -4.49 16.72 -4.29
N GLY A 88 -3.77 16.29 -5.33
CA GLY A 88 -2.44 16.79 -5.61
C GLY A 88 -1.77 16.11 -6.80
N VAL A 89 -0.45 16.30 -6.92
CA VAL A 89 0.40 15.66 -7.91
C VAL A 89 1.22 14.58 -7.23
N ALA A 90 1.06 13.34 -7.68
CA ALA A 90 1.81 12.19 -7.22
C ALA A 90 2.79 11.73 -8.30
N VAL A 91 3.85 11.07 -7.87
CA VAL A 91 4.94 10.62 -8.75
C VAL A 91 5.26 9.16 -8.49
N CYS A 92 5.01 8.29 -9.45
CA CYS A 92 5.53 6.92 -9.43
C CYS A 92 7.01 6.96 -9.84
N VAL A 93 7.89 6.56 -8.92
CA VAL A 93 9.35 6.74 -9.04
C VAL A 93 9.97 5.61 -9.87
N ALA A 94 10.66 5.97 -10.96
CA ALA A 94 11.27 5.01 -11.88
C ALA A 94 12.44 4.27 -11.22
N GLY A 95 12.57 2.96 -11.48
CA GLY A 95 13.74 2.17 -11.06
C GLY A 95 13.90 2.04 -9.54
N ARG A 96 12.96 2.54 -8.75
CA ARG A 96 12.90 2.28 -7.32
C ARG A 96 12.30 0.88 -7.14
N ALA A 97 13.19 -0.07 -6.86
CA ALA A 97 12.86 -1.42 -6.46
C ALA A 97 11.95 -1.40 -5.20
N PRO A 98 11.32 -2.51 -4.79
CA PRO A 98 10.34 -2.55 -3.69
C PRO A 98 10.98 -2.35 -2.30
N ASP A 99 11.92 -1.41 -2.17
CA ASP A 99 12.71 -1.14 -0.97
C ASP A 99 11.94 -0.32 0.08
N SER A 100 10.84 0.35 -0.29
CA SER A 100 10.02 1.07 0.69
C SER A 100 9.35 0.10 1.66
N ASP A 101 9.19 0.51 2.92
CA ASP A 101 8.51 -0.31 3.93
C ASP A 101 7.11 -0.68 3.47
N LEU A 102 6.38 0.25 2.84
CA LEU A 102 5.05 0.00 2.31
C LEU A 102 5.06 -1.14 1.28
N CYS A 103 6.03 -1.16 0.35
CA CYS A 103 6.15 -2.25 -0.61
C CYS A 103 6.40 -3.60 0.10
N ARG A 104 7.32 -3.62 1.06
CA ARG A 104 7.64 -4.83 1.84
C ARG A 104 6.41 -5.34 2.63
N ILE A 105 5.67 -4.45 3.27
CA ILE A 105 4.44 -4.79 4.01
C ILE A 105 3.40 -5.37 3.06
N VAL A 106 3.09 -4.71 1.95
CA VAL A 106 2.02 -5.20 1.05
C VAL A 106 2.40 -6.47 0.28
N GLN A 107 3.70 -6.75 0.09
CA GLN A 107 4.14 -8.05 -0.41
C GLN A 107 3.92 -9.15 0.63
N SER A 108 4.26 -8.92 1.91
CA SER A 108 3.94 -9.90 2.96
C SER A 108 2.43 -10.15 3.11
N PHE A 109 1.59 -9.13 2.86
CA PHE A 109 0.13 -9.31 2.84
C PHE A 109 -0.32 -10.22 1.69
N ARG A 110 0.36 -10.21 0.54
CA ARG A 110 0.07 -11.16 -0.55
C ARG A 110 0.40 -12.60 -0.18
N GLU A 111 1.46 -12.81 0.60
CA GLU A 111 1.80 -14.14 1.14
C GLU A 111 0.69 -14.62 2.09
N LEU A 112 0.24 -13.75 2.99
CA LEU A 112 -0.87 -14.06 3.90
C LEU A 112 -2.21 -14.31 3.17
N GLU A 113 -2.50 -13.55 2.10
CA GLU A 113 -3.67 -13.79 1.25
C GLU A 113 -3.63 -15.18 0.60
N ALA A 114 -2.45 -15.65 0.17
CA ALA A 114 -2.30 -17.00 -0.37
C ALA A 114 -2.60 -18.08 0.69
N ASP A 115 -2.40 -17.77 1.97
CA ASP A 115 -2.72 -18.62 3.12
C ASP A 115 -4.16 -18.42 3.66
N GLY A 116 -4.97 -17.63 2.95
CA GLY A 116 -6.40 -17.45 3.22
C GLY A 116 -6.73 -16.32 4.20
N TYR A 117 -5.79 -15.42 4.50
CA TYR A 117 -6.08 -14.20 5.25
C TYR A 117 -6.77 -13.14 4.38
N ILE A 118 -7.63 -12.33 5.00
CA ILE A 118 -8.00 -11.03 4.46
C ILE A 118 -6.91 -10.03 4.90
N ALA A 119 -5.89 -9.83 4.07
CA ALA A 119 -4.76 -8.95 4.39
C ALA A 119 -4.81 -7.66 3.58
N GLU A 120 -5.33 -6.57 4.15
CA GLU A 120 -5.68 -5.37 3.40
C GLU A 120 -4.95 -4.12 3.90
N PRO A 121 -4.12 -3.48 3.06
CA PRO A 121 -3.46 -2.23 3.44
C PRO A 121 -4.42 -1.05 3.34
N ASP A 122 -4.30 -0.09 4.26
CA ASP A 122 -5.18 1.10 4.34
C ASP A 122 -6.63 0.68 4.09
N PHE A 123 -7.19 -0.18 4.94
CA PHE A 123 -8.38 -0.93 4.57
C PHE A 123 -9.65 -0.10 4.71
N SER A 124 -9.78 0.60 5.83
CA SER A 124 -10.98 1.34 6.22
C SER A 124 -10.64 2.67 6.89
N LEU A 125 -11.60 3.60 6.94
CA LEU A 125 -11.45 4.86 7.68
C LEU A 125 -11.43 4.66 9.19
N THR A 126 -12.11 3.62 9.68
CA THR A 126 -12.26 3.33 11.11
C THR A 126 -12.06 1.84 11.38
N THR A 127 -11.60 1.51 12.58
CA THR A 127 -11.41 0.11 13.02
C THR A 127 -12.71 -0.68 12.95
N THR A 128 -13.82 -0.08 13.42
CA THR A 128 -15.14 -0.72 13.37
C THR A 128 -15.57 -1.03 11.94
N GLY A 129 -15.44 -0.08 11.02
CA GLY A 129 -15.77 -0.31 9.61
C GLY A 129 -14.91 -1.39 8.96
N GLY A 130 -13.62 -1.45 9.32
CA GLY A 130 -12.72 -2.51 8.87
C GLY A 130 -13.17 -3.89 9.33
N TRP A 131 -13.51 -4.04 10.61
CA TRP A 131 -14.02 -5.31 11.13
C TRP A 131 -15.39 -5.71 10.57
N GLU A 132 -16.30 -4.75 10.35
CA GLU A 132 -17.58 -4.99 9.68
C GLU A 132 -17.37 -5.58 8.28
N ASP A 133 -16.46 -5.00 7.49
CA ASP A 133 -16.10 -5.49 6.17
C ASP A 133 -15.46 -6.89 6.22
N VAL A 134 -14.53 -7.12 7.15
CA VAL A 134 -13.92 -8.45 7.36
C VAL A 134 -15.00 -9.49 7.66
N HIS A 135 -15.93 -9.19 8.57
CA HIS A 135 -17.01 -10.12 8.94
C HIS A 135 -17.98 -10.41 7.79
N GLN A 136 -18.15 -9.49 6.84
CA GLN A 136 -18.96 -9.73 5.64
C GLN A 136 -18.24 -10.62 4.62
N ARG A 137 -16.91 -10.57 4.55
CA ARG A 137 -16.09 -11.30 3.57
C ARG A 137 -15.67 -12.69 4.04
N VAL A 138 -15.50 -12.88 5.36
CA VAL A 138 -14.99 -14.14 5.91
C VAL A 138 -15.92 -15.32 5.62
N GLN A 139 -15.33 -16.42 5.14
CA GLN A 139 -16.03 -17.70 4.94
C GLN A 139 -15.34 -18.78 5.77
N GLY A 140 -15.52 -18.75 7.08
CA GLY A 140 -14.92 -19.72 8.01
C GLY A 140 -14.22 -19.08 9.19
N GLU A 141 -12.99 -19.53 9.46
CA GLU A 141 -12.18 -18.99 10.55
C GLU A 141 -11.80 -17.53 10.28
N LEU A 142 -11.90 -16.68 11.31
CA LEU A 142 -11.56 -15.27 11.22
C LEU A 142 -10.04 -15.10 11.11
N ARG A 143 -9.57 -14.79 9.91
CA ARG A 143 -8.17 -14.54 9.59
C ARG A 143 -8.06 -13.23 8.82
N ALA A 144 -7.54 -12.19 9.46
CA ALA A 144 -7.44 -10.87 8.86
C ALA A 144 -6.24 -10.10 9.41
N ILE A 145 -5.71 -9.20 8.60
CA ILE A 145 -4.72 -8.22 9.03
C ILE A 145 -4.90 -6.94 8.21
N PHE A 146 -4.95 -5.78 8.85
CA PHE A 146 -5.11 -4.50 8.18
C PHE A 146 -4.72 -3.34 9.08
N TRP A 147 -4.53 -2.16 8.51
CA TRP A 147 -4.50 -0.89 9.24
C TRP A 147 -5.57 0.07 8.69
N ILE A 148 -5.90 1.10 9.46
CA ILE A 148 -6.87 2.13 9.06
C ILE A 148 -6.18 3.30 8.37
N SER A 149 -6.92 4.06 7.57
CA SER A 149 -6.40 5.19 6.80
C SER A 149 -5.64 6.23 7.64
N GLN A 150 -6.11 6.50 8.86
CA GLN A 150 -5.44 7.44 9.77
C GLN A 150 -4.03 6.97 10.13
N ALA A 151 -3.86 5.67 10.48
CA ALA A 151 -2.54 5.11 10.78
C ALA A 151 -1.60 5.18 9.57
N HIS A 152 -2.12 5.18 8.34
CA HIS A 152 -1.27 5.36 7.18
C HIS A 152 -0.71 6.78 7.07
N VAL A 153 -1.55 7.80 7.34
CA VAL A 153 -1.13 9.20 7.32
C VAL A 153 -0.12 9.48 8.44
N ASP A 154 -0.30 8.86 9.60
CA ASP A 154 0.53 9.13 10.78
C ASP A 154 1.88 8.39 10.75
N CYS A 155 1.94 7.19 10.16
CA CYS A 155 3.10 6.29 10.27
C CYS A 155 4.00 6.25 9.02
N PHE A 156 3.58 6.81 7.87
CA PHE A 156 4.38 6.78 6.63
C PHE A 156 4.82 8.17 6.18
N ASP A 157 6.01 8.24 5.58
CA ASP A 157 6.42 9.41 4.80
C ASP A 157 5.73 9.48 3.42
N ASP A 158 6.03 10.52 2.65
CA ASP A 158 5.44 10.72 1.33
C ASP A 158 5.89 9.67 0.30
N GLU A 159 6.90 8.85 0.59
CA GLU A 159 7.43 7.78 -0.28
C GLU A 159 7.06 6.37 0.22
N GLY A 160 6.32 6.26 1.32
CA GLY A 160 5.87 5.00 1.90
C GLY A 160 6.95 4.28 2.72
N ASN A 161 7.89 4.99 3.32
CA ASN A 161 8.74 4.46 4.40
C ASN A 161 8.09 4.73 5.75
N LEU A 162 8.29 3.83 6.71
CA LEU A 162 7.78 4.02 8.06
C LEU A 162 8.58 5.12 8.76
N VAL A 163 7.88 6.05 9.40
CA VAL A 163 8.45 7.09 10.28
C VAL A 163 8.04 6.93 11.73
N ASP A 164 7.05 6.06 11.99
CA ASP A 164 6.56 5.69 13.32
C ASP A 164 6.07 4.23 13.29
N ASP A 165 5.80 3.65 14.46
CA ASP A 165 5.27 2.30 14.60
C ASP A 165 3.87 2.20 14.00
N LEU A 166 3.69 1.30 13.03
CA LEU A 166 2.40 1.07 12.38
C LEU A 166 1.55 0.06 13.18
N PRO A 167 0.43 0.47 13.77
CA PRO A 167 -0.49 -0.46 14.42
C PRO A 167 -1.31 -1.25 13.39
N LEU A 168 -1.34 -2.57 13.55
CA LEU A 168 -2.16 -3.48 12.75
C LEU A 168 -3.30 -4.06 13.58
N HIS A 169 -4.51 -3.99 13.02
CA HIS A 169 -5.63 -4.81 13.44
C HIS A 169 -5.50 -6.20 12.83
N TRP A 170 -5.76 -7.22 13.63
CA TRP A 170 -5.49 -8.59 13.20
C TRP A 170 -6.36 -9.62 13.91
N ALA A 171 -6.49 -10.78 13.28
CA ALA A 171 -7.06 -12.00 13.82
C ALA A 171 -6.44 -13.20 13.10
N GLY A 172 -6.23 -14.32 13.80
CA GLY A 172 -5.65 -15.55 13.25
C GLY A 172 -4.41 -16.00 14.01
N ASP A 173 -3.44 -16.58 13.30
CA ASP A 173 -2.19 -17.06 13.86
C ASP A 173 -1.14 -15.95 13.87
N ALA A 174 -0.82 -15.46 15.07
CA ALA A 174 0.17 -14.42 15.30
C ALA A 174 1.58 -14.81 14.78
N THR A 175 1.95 -16.09 14.89
CA THR A 175 3.26 -16.57 14.44
C THR A 175 3.34 -16.52 12.92
N ALA A 176 2.30 -17.00 12.23
CA ALA A 176 2.22 -16.96 10.77
C ALA A 176 2.26 -15.53 10.23
N ILE A 177 1.52 -14.60 10.86
CA ILE A 177 1.55 -13.18 10.53
C ILE A 177 2.97 -12.62 10.66
N ALA A 178 3.62 -12.88 11.81
CA ALA A 178 4.94 -12.36 12.08
C ALA A 178 6.01 -12.94 11.15
N GLU A 179 5.92 -14.22 10.81
CA GLU A 179 6.83 -14.88 9.86
C GLU A 179 6.70 -14.27 8.47
N ALA A 180 5.48 -14.04 7.97
CA ALA A 180 5.26 -13.39 6.68
C ALA A 180 5.76 -11.94 6.67
N LEU A 181 5.50 -11.16 7.72
CA LEU A 181 6.01 -9.78 7.80
C LEU A 181 7.56 -9.75 7.86
N ARG A 182 8.18 -10.63 8.65
CA ARG A 182 9.65 -10.69 8.78
C ARG A 182 10.35 -11.25 7.54
N SER A 183 9.66 -12.03 6.70
CA SER A 183 10.21 -12.58 5.45
C SER A 183 10.68 -11.48 4.49
N THR A 184 10.09 -10.29 4.60
CA THR A 184 10.40 -9.10 3.79
C THR A 184 11.39 -8.15 4.47
N GLY A 185 11.98 -8.54 5.61
CA GLY A 185 12.98 -7.74 6.33
C GLY A 185 12.40 -6.65 7.23
N LEU A 186 11.12 -6.73 7.58
CA LEU A 186 10.48 -5.80 8.52
C LEU A 186 10.80 -6.16 9.98
N LEU A 187 10.90 -5.14 10.84
CA LEU A 187 10.96 -5.31 12.29
C LEU A 187 9.54 -5.42 12.83
N VAL A 188 9.24 -6.56 13.46
CA VAL A 188 7.88 -6.91 13.91
C VAL A 188 7.93 -7.32 15.37
N GLU A 189 7.16 -6.62 16.19
CA GLU A 189 6.89 -7.01 17.57
C GLU A 189 5.65 -7.92 17.61
N ILE A 190 5.81 -9.14 18.12
CA ILE A 190 4.70 -10.07 18.27
C ILE A 190 3.99 -9.76 19.58
N PRO A 191 2.67 -9.53 19.57
CA PRO A 191 1.92 -9.30 20.80
C PRO A 191 1.95 -10.55 21.69
N GLU A 192 2.21 -10.37 22.99
CA GLU A 192 2.22 -11.47 23.97
C GLU A 192 0.83 -12.10 24.19
N ILE A 193 -0.24 -11.36 23.92
CA ILE A 193 -1.63 -11.80 24.04
C ILE A 193 -2.44 -11.34 22.84
N ALA A 194 -3.46 -12.12 22.46
CA ALA A 194 -4.27 -11.91 21.25
C ALA A 194 -5.04 -10.57 21.22
N ASP A 195 -5.22 -9.91 22.36
CA ASP A 195 -5.92 -8.62 22.48
C ASP A 195 -4.99 -7.41 22.25
N ILE A 196 -3.68 -7.63 22.06
CA ILE A 196 -2.71 -6.56 21.78
C ILE A 196 -2.49 -6.40 20.27
N THR A 197 -2.31 -5.15 19.85
CA THR A 197 -2.02 -4.72 18.48
C THR A 197 -0.65 -5.21 18.00
N PHE A 198 -0.56 -5.69 16.75
CA PHE A 198 0.73 -5.91 16.09
C PHE A 198 1.35 -4.57 15.73
N PHE A 199 2.64 -4.38 15.97
CA PHE A 199 3.37 -3.20 15.51
C PHE A 199 4.43 -3.61 14.49
N ILE A 200 4.51 -2.82 13.41
CA ILE A 200 5.66 -2.83 12.50
C ILE A 200 6.43 -1.54 12.78
N SER A 201 7.69 -1.69 13.17
CA SER A 201 8.55 -0.54 13.47
C SER A 201 9.36 -0.14 12.24
N PRO A 202 9.72 1.15 12.11
CA PRO A 202 10.72 1.56 11.13
C PRO A 202 12.01 0.78 11.37
N VAL A 203 12.71 0.43 10.29
CA VAL A 203 14.07 -0.08 10.40
C VAL A 203 14.92 1.10 10.86
N GLY A 204 15.24 1.15 12.16
CA GLY A 204 16.10 2.21 12.69
C GLY A 204 17.41 2.26 11.89
N GLU A 205 17.89 3.46 11.59
CA GLU A 205 19.34 3.64 11.58
C GLU A 205 19.79 3.13 12.94
N GLU A 206 20.70 2.15 12.98
CA GLU A 206 21.34 1.78 14.24
C GLU A 206 21.74 3.10 14.89
N GLU A 207 21.11 3.46 16.01
CA GLU A 207 21.66 4.51 16.86
C GLU A 207 23.04 3.96 17.21
N ASP A 208 24.05 4.46 16.49
CA ASP A 208 25.43 4.44 16.91
C ASP A 208 25.40 5.13 18.28
N ASP A 209 25.16 4.33 19.31
CA ASP A 209 25.33 4.66 20.71
C ASP A 209 26.83 4.98 20.83
N VAL A 210 27.16 6.24 20.55
CA VAL A 210 28.47 6.81 20.81
C VAL A 210 28.61 6.83 22.33
N LEU A 211 29.21 5.77 22.84
CA LEU A 211 29.73 5.62 24.21
C LEU A 211 30.65 6.77 24.61
#